data_AF-A0AA36HYG8-F1
#
_entry.id   AF-A0AA36HYG8-F1
#
_cell.length_a   1.000
_cell.length_b   1.000
_cell.length_c   1.000
_cell.angle_alpha   90.00
_cell.angle_beta   90.00
_cell.angle_gamma   90.00
#
_symmetry.space_group_name_H-M   'P 1'
#
loop_
_entity.id
_entity.type
_entity.pdbx_description
1 polymer ?
#
loop_
_entity_poly.entity_id
_entity_poly.type
_entity_poly.pdbx_seq_one_letter_code
_entity_poly.pdbx_strand_id
1 'polypeptide(L)'
;MAAWMAATAMRERHGMACAAIRNAVMDAAGGASGGTIYSGLGMLTQDVENKAAMMDPYGMDPPDGQRGPDTADGGTTDLPRWDELQEKWLMISPLSNPSCRTVRRSNALLGYPYGQGLSYGEGIVVPGPVSGWLGTMALGFMVGSLYFPPTRWALKRWVLPEPGQGPSRKAMEEGRFTVRAVALGEKAKSDGQIPKVVAKVDSVNAGDPGYKATALMSVETALCCALERGRCAEGGVMTPAAGLGQVLVDRLNAAGMKLEVEP
;
A
#
# COMPACT_ATOMS: atom_id res chain seq x y z
N MET A 1 -2.52 3.92 -5.38
CA MET A 1 -2.64 4.15 -6.84
C MET A 1 -2.26 2.94 -7.68
N ALA A 2 -1.12 2.25 -7.45
CA ALA A 2 -0.70 1.10 -8.26
C ALA A 2 -1.81 0.04 -8.52
N ALA A 3 -2.51 -0.40 -7.48
CA ALA A 3 -3.62 -1.36 -7.61
C ALA A 3 -4.78 -0.82 -8.48
N TRP A 4 -5.17 0.45 -8.29
CA TRP A 4 -6.21 1.10 -9.10
C TRP A 4 -5.81 1.19 -10.57
N MET A 5 -4.56 1.51 -10.86
CA MET A 5 -4.04 1.56 -12.24
C MET A 5 -4.05 0.19 -12.90
N ALA A 6 -3.56 -0.84 -12.19
CA ALA A 6 -3.55 -2.21 -12.71
C ALA A 6 -4.97 -2.73 -12.97
N ALA A 7 -5.91 -2.49 -12.04
CA ALA A 7 -7.30 -2.88 -12.20
C ALA A 7 -8.01 -2.11 -13.33
N THR A 8 -7.75 -0.82 -13.46
CA THR A 8 -8.30 0.02 -14.53
C THR A 8 -7.80 -0.45 -15.88
N ALA A 9 -6.50 -0.70 -16.04
CA ALA A 9 -5.94 -1.22 -17.28
C ALA A 9 -6.41 -2.66 -17.59
N MET A 10 -6.63 -3.52 -16.59
CA MET A 10 -7.26 -4.83 -16.80
C MET A 10 -8.65 -4.68 -17.44
N ARG A 11 -9.46 -3.77 -16.91
CA ARG A 11 -10.80 -3.49 -17.44
C ARG A 11 -10.75 -2.89 -18.85
N GLU A 12 -9.89 -1.90 -19.07
CA GLU A 12 -9.80 -1.19 -20.36
C GLU A 12 -9.21 -2.05 -21.48
N ARG A 13 -8.15 -2.82 -21.20
CA ARG A 13 -7.46 -3.63 -22.21
C ARG A 13 -8.12 -4.98 -22.44
N HIS A 14 -8.83 -5.52 -21.45
CA HIS A 14 -9.33 -6.90 -21.48
C HIS A 14 -10.81 -7.05 -21.14
N GLY A 15 -11.52 -5.96 -20.81
CA GLY A 15 -12.96 -6.00 -20.55
C GLY A 15 -13.36 -6.84 -19.34
N MET A 16 -12.45 -7.04 -18.38
CA MET A 16 -12.66 -7.94 -17.24
C MET A 16 -12.18 -7.36 -15.91
N ALA A 17 -12.75 -7.88 -14.83
CA ALA A 17 -12.28 -7.64 -13.48
C ALA A 17 -11.03 -8.49 -13.15
N CYS A 18 -10.47 -8.26 -11.97
CA CYS A 18 -9.30 -8.98 -11.47
C CYS A 18 -9.73 -10.11 -10.51
N ALA A 19 -9.18 -11.30 -10.68
CA ALA A 19 -9.21 -12.34 -9.65
C ALA A 19 -8.30 -11.97 -8.47
N ALA A 20 -7.11 -11.44 -8.78
CA ALA A 20 -6.13 -11.12 -7.76
C ALA A 20 -5.29 -9.90 -8.14
N ILE A 21 -4.85 -9.15 -7.13
CA ILE A 21 -3.82 -8.13 -7.25
C ILE A 21 -2.76 -8.39 -6.19
N ARG A 22 -1.49 -8.48 -6.59
CA ARG A 22 -0.34 -8.59 -5.69
C ARG A 22 0.51 -7.35 -5.81
N ASN A 23 0.58 -6.57 -4.73
CA ASN A 23 1.43 -5.40 -4.61
C ASN A 23 2.75 -5.78 -3.95
N ALA A 24 3.86 -5.25 -4.45
CA ALA A 24 5.16 -5.48 -3.84
C ALA A 24 5.99 -4.21 -3.83
N VAL A 25 6.62 -3.93 -2.68
CA VAL A 25 7.72 -2.97 -2.61
C VAL A 25 8.96 -3.67 -3.17
N MET A 26 9.40 -3.20 -4.33
CA MET A 26 10.51 -3.81 -5.09
C MET A 26 11.85 -3.36 -4.54
N ASP A 27 11.91 -2.09 -4.17
CA ASP A 27 13.08 -1.43 -3.61
C ASP A 27 12.61 -0.24 -2.79
N ALA A 28 13.26 0.00 -1.66
CA ALA A 28 13.04 1.19 -0.86
C ALA A 28 14.33 1.57 -0.14
N ALA A 29 14.75 2.81 -0.31
CA ALA A 29 15.82 3.44 0.44
C ALA A 29 15.26 4.69 1.12
N GLY A 30 15.20 4.64 2.45
CA GLY A 30 14.65 5.72 3.27
C GLY A 30 14.33 5.22 4.68
N GLY A 31 14.21 6.16 5.61
CA GLY A 31 13.84 5.85 7.00
C GLY A 31 12.33 5.72 7.17
N ALA A 32 11.90 4.91 8.13
CA ALA A 32 10.53 5.02 8.64
C ALA A 32 10.35 6.41 9.25
N SER A 33 9.22 7.07 8.97
CA SER A 33 8.93 8.34 9.61
C SER A 33 8.70 8.12 11.11
N GLY A 34 9.03 9.12 11.93
CA GLY A 34 8.66 9.09 13.34
C GLY A 34 7.16 8.83 13.49
N GLY A 35 6.35 9.43 12.60
CA GLY A 35 4.91 9.18 12.49
C GLY A 35 4.55 7.69 12.32
N THR A 36 5.26 6.93 11.48
CA THR A 36 5.02 5.48 11.34
C THR A 36 5.26 4.73 12.65
N ILE A 37 6.33 5.07 13.37
CA ILE A 37 6.67 4.45 14.65
C ILE A 37 5.62 4.79 15.73
N TYR A 38 5.21 6.07 15.80
CA TYR A 38 4.19 6.52 16.75
C TYR A 38 2.79 6.03 16.40
N SER A 39 2.44 5.89 15.12
CA SER A 39 1.21 5.25 14.68
C SER A 39 1.16 3.80 15.15
N GLY A 40 2.25 3.05 14.97
CA GLY A 40 2.38 1.70 15.50
C GLY A 40 2.17 1.64 17.01
N LEU A 41 2.75 2.57 17.78
CA LEU A 41 2.52 2.70 19.22
C LEU A 41 1.06 3.03 19.58
N GLY A 42 0.41 3.90 18.79
CA GLY A 42 -0.98 4.31 18.99
C GLY A 42 -1.98 3.19 18.74
N MET A 43 -1.65 2.21 17.90
CA MET A 43 -2.45 0.98 17.74
C MET A 43 -2.46 0.14 19.01
N LEU A 44 -1.40 0.20 19.83
CA LEU A 44 -1.27 -0.63 21.03
C LEU A 44 -2.19 -0.16 22.15
N THR A 45 -2.41 1.16 22.20
CA THR A 45 -3.23 1.84 23.20
C THR A 45 -4.70 1.88 22.84
N GLN A 46 -5.10 1.31 21.69
CA GLN A 46 -6.51 1.20 21.32
C GLN A 46 -7.24 0.18 22.20
N ASP A 47 -8.51 0.45 22.46
CA ASP A 47 -9.42 -0.47 23.16
C ASP A 47 -9.73 -1.72 22.32
N VAL A 48 -10.25 -2.76 22.96
CA VAL A 48 -10.51 -4.07 22.33
C VAL A 48 -11.45 -3.95 21.12
N GLU A 49 -12.49 -3.13 21.22
CA GLU A 49 -13.44 -2.89 20.12
C GLU A 49 -12.76 -2.22 18.92
N ASN A 50 -11.93 -1.20 19.17
CA ASN A 50 -11.16 -0.54 18.12
C ASN A 50 -10.16 -1.51 17.48
N LYS A 51 -9.52 -2.38 18.27
CA LYS A 51 -8.64 -3.44 17.75
C LYS A 51 -9.39 -4.45 16.90
N ALA A 52 -10.60 -4.88 17.30
CA ALA A 52 -11.42 -5.78 16.50
C ALA A 52 -11.82 -5.15 15.16
N ALA A 53 -12.25 -3.88 15.18
CA ALA A 53 -12.56 -3.13 13.96
C ALA A 53 -11.33 -2.95 13.05
N MET A 54 -10.16 -2.68 13.64
CA MET A 54 -8.89 -2.61 12.90
C MET A 54 -8.49 -3.96 12.29
N MET A 55 -8.89 -5.08 12.89
CA MET A 55 -8.64 -6.42 12.37
C MET A 55 -9.71 -6.91 11.40
N ASP A 56 -10.87 -6.25 11.28
CA ASP A 56 -11.85 -6.56 10.23
C ASP A 56 -11.29 -6.18 8.84
N PRO A 57 -11.12 -7.14 7.91
CA PRO A 57 -10.60 -6.89 6.57
C PRO A 57 -11.46 -5.95 5.71
N TYR A 58 -12.74 -5.78 6.08
CA TYR A 58 -13.71 -4.89 5.44
C TYR A 58 -14.17 -3.78 6.39
N GLY A 59 -13.46 -3.56 7.52
CA GLY A 59 -13.84 -2.55 8.51
C GLY A 59 -13.82 -1.10 8.01
N MET A 60 -13.24 -0.86 6.83
CA MET A 60 -13.29 0.44 6.15
C MET A 60 -14.29 0.47 4.99
N ASP A 61 -15.03 -0.59 4.69
CA ASP A 61 -15.97 -0.59 3.57
C ASP A 61 -17.31 0.05 4.00
N PRO A 62 -18.15 0.52 3.05
CA PRO A 62 -19.51 0.94 3.36
C PRO A 62 -20.28 -0.16 4.11
N PRO A 63 -21.19 0.16 5.06
CA PRO A 63 -21.89 -0.83 5.88
C PRO A 63 -22.70 -1.86 5.08
N ASP A 64 -23.18 -1.46 3.90
CA ASP A 64 -23.93 -2.24 2.92
C ASP A 64 -23.03 -2.87 1.84
N GLY A 65 -21.71 -2.72 1.98
CA GLY A 65 -20.72 -3.31 1.09
C GLY A 65 -20.70 -4.84 1.15
N GLN A 66 -20.56 -5.46 -0.01
CA GLN A 66 -20.28 -6.87 -0.11
C GLN A 66 -18.89 -7.21 0.44
N ARG A 67 -18.82 -8.32 1.18
CA ARG A 67 -17.57 -8.91 1.66
C ARG A 67 -17.06 -9.90 0.61
N GLY A 68 -15.80 -9.77 0.24
CA GLY A 68 -15.09 -10.71 -0.65
C GLY A 68 -14.51 -11.92 0.10
N PRO A 69 -13.64 -12.72 -0.56
CA PRO A 69 -13.09 -13.96 0.00
C PRO A 69 -12.00 -13.75 1.06
N ASP A 70 -11.48 -12.52 1.20
CA ASP A 70 -10.33 -12.27 2.07
C ASP A 70 -10.68 -12.37 3.57
N THR A 71 -9.84 -13.07 4.33
CA THR A 71 -9.94 -13.27 5.79
C THR A 71 -9.26 -12.15 6.59
N ALA A 72 -9.14 -12.27 7.92
CA ALA A 72 -8.59 -11.21 8.80
C ALA A 72 -7.12 -10.85 8.51
N ASP A 73 -6.38 -11.79 7.93
CA ASP A 73 -5.07 -11.62 7.29
C ASP A 73 -5.11 -10.75 6.02
N GLY A 74 -6.30 -10.46 5.49
CA GLY A 74 -6.53 -9.62 4.35
C GLY A 74 -5.84 -10.09 3.07
N GLY A 75 -5.61 -11.40 2.88
CA GLY A 75 -4.87 -11.94 1.73
C GLY A 75 -3.38 -11.61 1.75
N THR A 76 -2.86 -11.11 2.87
CA THR A 76 -1.50 -10.58 3.00
C THR A 76 -0.46 -11.68 3.15
N THR A 77 0.80 -11.29 2.91
CA THR A 77 1.98 -12.12 3.21
C THR A 77 2.22 -12.06 4.71
N ASP A 78 1.44 -12.81 5.49
CA ASP A 78 1.62 -12.90 6.96
C ASP A 78 2.96 -13.53 7.33
N LEU A 79 3.44 -14.41 6.45
CA LEU A 79 4.72 -15.10 6.56
C LEU A 79 5.48 -14.99 5.24
N PRO A 80 6.82 -14.99 5.31
CA PRO A 80 7.65 -15.03 4.11
C PRO A 80 7.28 -16.18 3.19
N ARG A 81 7.00 -15.88 1.92
CA ARG A 81 6.60 -16.88 0.92
C ARG A 81 7.05 -16.49 -0.48
N TRP A 82 7.13 -17.48 -1.36
CA TRP A 82 7.20 -17.25 -2.79
C TRP A 82 5.83 -16.76 -3.28
N ASP A 83 5.80 -15.65 -4.01
CA ASP A 83 4.59 -15.16 -4.65
C ASP A 83 4.67 -15.45 -6.15
N GLU A 84 3.74 -16.26 -6.66
CA GLU A 84 3.73 -16.70 -8.05
C GLU A 84 3.44 -15.57 -9.04
N LEU A 85 2.66 -14.55 -8.65
CA LEU A 85 2.33 -13.44 -9.55
C LEU A 85 3.52 -12.48 -9.68
N GLN A 86 4.26 -12.27 -8.59
CA GLN A 86 5.47 -11.45 -8.57
C GLN A 86 6.72 -12.21 -9.01
N GLU A 87 6.70 -13.54 -8.97
CA GLU A 87 7.85 -14.44 -9.22
C GLU A 87 9.04 -14.09 -8.33
N LYS A 88 8.75 -13.79 -7.05
CA LYS A 88 9.71 -13.30 -6.06
C LYS A 88 9.36 -13.82 -4.67
N TRP A 89 10.38 -13.90 -3.82
CA TRP A 89 10.17 -14.05 -2.39
C TRP A 89 9.69 -12.72 -1.80
N LEU A 90 8.60 -12.79 -1.05
CA LEU A 90 8.05 -11.66 -0.31
C LEU A 90 8.17 -11.92 1.18
N MET A 91 8.56 -10.91 1.93
CA MET A 91 8.36 -10.85 3.38
C MET A 91 7.17 -9.94 3.72
N ILE A 92 6.76 -9.97 5.00
CA ILE A 92 5.68 -9.13 5.50
C ILE A 92 5.96 -7.63 5.27
N SER A 93 4.92 -6.89 4.88
CA SER A 93 4.94 -5.42 4.85
C SER A 93 4.19 -4.87 6.07
N PRO A 94 4.78 -3.97 6.88
CA PRO A 94 4.08 -3.32 8.00
C PRO A 94 2.80 -2.57 7.57
N LEU A 95 2.74 -2.14 6.31
CA LEU A 95 1.62 -1.38 5.75
C LEU A 95 0.56 -2.24 5.07
N SER A 96 0.78 -3.56 4.97
CA SER A 96 -0.11 -4.47 4.24
C SER A 96 -1.56 -4.39 4.78
N ASN A 97 -1.72 -4.45 6.10
CA ASN A 97 -3.03 -4.42 6.76
C ASN A 97 -3.85 -3.14 6.45
N PRO A 98 -3.35 -1.91 6.65
CA PRO A 98 -4.10 -0.70 6.27
C PRO A 98 -4.24 -0.53 4.74
N SER A 99 -3.24 -0.92 3.95
CA SER A 99 -3.29 -0.87 2.48
C SER A 99 -4.42 -1.72 1.91
N CYS A 100 -4.56 -2.98 2.36
CA CYS A 100 -5.59 -3.90 1.89
C CYS A 100 -7.00 -3.32 2.05
N ARG A 101 -7.30 -2.80 3.24
CA ARG A 101 -8.58 -2.14 3.54
C ARG A 101 -8.80 -0.90 2.68
N THR A 102 -7.75 -0.12 2.42
CA THR A 102 -7.84 1.06 1.56
C THR A 102 -8.16 0.66 0.11
N VAL A 103 -7.56 -0.41 -0.40
CA VAL A 103 -7.84 -0.93 -1.75
C VAL A 103 -9.26 -1.49 -1.84
N ARG A 104 -9.72 -2.26 -0.85
CA ARG A 104 -11.09 -2.78 -0.79
C ARG A 104 -12.13 -1.66 -0.69
N ARG A 105 -11.93 -0.68 0.20
CA ARG A 105 -12.79 0.50 0.28
C ARG A 105 -12.85 1.22 -1.07
N SER A 106 -11.72 1.35 -1.76
CA SER A 106 -11.70 1.95 -3.10
C SER A 106 -12.54 1.16 -4.09
N ASN A 107 -12.45 -0.17 -4.07
CA ASN A 107 -13.26 -1.05 -4.91
C ASN A 107 -14.76 -0.90 -4.59
N ALA A 108 -15.13 -0.94 -3.31
CA ALA A 108 -16.52 -0.80 -2.88
C ALA A 108 -17.11 0.58 -3.24
N LEU A 109 -16.38 1.67 -2.96
CA LEU A 109 -16.80 3.05 -3.30
C LEU A 109 -17.00 3.27 -4.80
N LEU A 110 -16.30 2.53 -5.65
CA LEU A 110 -16.39 2.62 -7.11
C LEU A 110 -17.39 1.63 -7.72
N GLY A 111 -18.12 0.85 -6.92
CA GLY A 111 -19.08 -0.14 -7.43
C GLY A 111 -18.44 -1.45 -7.92
N TYR A 112 -17.37 -1.90 -7.25
CA TYR A 112 -16.65 -3.14 -7.50
C TYR A 112 -15.97 -3.30 -8.88
N PRO A 113 -15.35 -2.25 -9.48
CA PRO A 113 -14.75 -2.35 -10.80
C PRO A 113 -13.48 -3.22 -10.84
N TYR A 114 -12.89 -3.55 -9.69
CA TYR A 114 -11.77 -4.47 -9.61
C TYR A 114 -12.23 -5.93 -9.53
N GLY A 115 -13.52 -6.17 -9.24
CA GLY A 115 -14.11 -7.49 -9.01
C GLY A 115 -14.61 -7.66 -7.58
N GLN A 116 -15.77 -8.30 -7.41
CA GLN A 116 -16.33 -8.63 -6.08
C GLN A 116 -15.52 -9.73 -5.38
N GLY A 117 -14.99 -10.68 -6.15
CA GLY A 117 -14.14 -11.77 -5.66
C GLY A 117 -12.65 -11.42 -5.58
N LEU A 118 -12.27 -10.14 -5.64
CA LEU A 118 -10.88 -9.72 -5.68
C LEU A 118 -10.12 -10.19 -4.43
N SER A 119 -9.02 -10.93 -4.65
CA SER A 119 -8.00 -11.15 -3.62
C SER A 119 -6.88 -10.13 -3.74
N TYR A 120 -6.67 -9.30 -2.73
CA TYR A 120 -5.55 -8.36 -2.69
C TYR A 120 -4.49 -8.79 -1.65
N GLY A 121 -3.21 -8.62 -1.97
CA GLY A 121 -2.12 -8.88 -1.03
C GLY A 121 -0.92 -7.99 -1.27
N GLU A 122 -0.15 -7.70 -0.22
CA GLU A 122 1.04 -6.86 -0.28
C GLU A 122 2.21 -7.45 0.51
N GLY A 123 3.43 -7.27 -0.02
CA GLY A 123 4.68 -7.66 0.64
C GLY A 123 5.89 -6.85 0.21
N ILE A 124 7.05 -7.13 0.80
CA ILE A 124 8.34 -6.54 0.44
C ILE A 124 9.19 -7.60 -0.23
N VAL A 125 9.75 -7.30 -1.41
CA VAL A 125 10.64 -8.22 -2.11
C VAL A 125 11.91 -8.47 -1.31
N VAL A 126 12.29 -9.73 -1.18
CA VAL A 126 13.55 -10.16 -0.56
C VAL A 126 14.28 -11.16 -1.46
N PRO A 127 15.61 -11.30 -1.33
CA PRO A 127 16.38 -12.22 -2.17
C PRO A 127 15.98 -13.69 -2.06
N GLY A 128 15.42 -14.13 -0.94
CA GLY A 128 15.12 -15.54 -0.69
C GLY A 128 14.37 -15.81 0.61
N PRO A 129 14.07 -17.08 0.91
CA PRO A 129 13.30 -17.45 2.09
C PRO A 129 14.01 -17.10 3.40
N VAL A 130 15.33 -17.33 3.47
CA VAL A 130 16.13 -17.07 4.67
C VAL A 130 16.14 -15.58 5.00
N SER A 131 16.40 -14.72 4.02
CA SER A 131 16.35 -13.27 4.24
C SER A 131 14.95 -12.77 4.57
N GLY A 132 13.90 -13.39 3.99
CA GLY A 132 12.51 -13.09 4.34
C GLY A 132 12.19 -13.39 5.81
N TRP A 133 12.61 -14.55 6.32
CA TRP A 133 12.44 -14.92 7.72
C TRP A 133 13.25 -14.03 8.66
N LEU A 134 14.53 -13.79 8.35
CA LEU A 134 15.36 -12.88 9.14
C LEU A 134 14.77 -11.47 9.20
N GLY A 135 14.33 -10.92 8.06
CA GLY A 135 13.69 -9.62 7.98
C GLY A 135 12.37 -9.56 8.77
N THR A 136 11.54 -10.59 8.66
CA THR A 136 10.27 -10.70 9.38
C THR A 136 10.49 -10.79 10.89
N MET A 137 11.46 -11.59 11.34
CA MET A 137 11.83 -11.68 12.75
C MET A 137 12.42 -10.37 13.26
N ALA A 138 13.27 -9.70 12.49
CA ALA A 138 13.83 -8.41 12.86
C ALA A 138 12.74 -7.34 13.02
N LEU A 139 11.78 -7.28 12.09
CA LEU A 139 10.62 -6.42 12.20
C LEU A 139 9.76 -6.78 13.41
N GLY A 140 9.44 -8.06 13.59
CA GLY A 140 8.68 -8.56 14.73
C GLY A 140 9.33 -8.24 16.07
N PHE A 141 10.66 -8.35 16.15
CA PHE A 141 11.43 -7.96 17.33
C PHE A 141 11.43 -6.45 17.55
N MET A 142 11.59 -5.66 16.49
CA MET A 142 11.50 -4.19 16.58
C MET A 142 10.13 -3.76 17.11
N VAL A 143 9.04 -4.26 16.51
CA VAL A 143 7.69 -3.95 16.99
C VAL A 143 7.46 -4.51 18.39
N GLY A 144 7.88 -5.75 18.66
CA GLY A 144 7.79 -6.42 19.97
C GLY A 144 8.49 -5.66 21.10
N SER A 145 9.68 -5.14 20.83
CA SER A 145 10.45 -4.35 21.81
C SER A 145 9.81 -3.00 22.14
N LEU A 146 8.90 -2.49 21.31
CA LEU A 146 8.06 -1.32 21.64
C LEU A 146 6.96 -1.66 22.65
N TYR A 147 6.58 -2.92 22.83
CA TYR A 147 5.56 -3.32 23.82
C TYR A 147 6.11 -3.40 25.24
N PHE A 148 7.39 -3.77 25.41
CA PHE A 148 7.99 -3.91 26.73
C PHE A 148 8.48 -2.55 27.24
N PRO A 149 7.97 -2.03 28.39
CA PRO A 149 8.22 -0.63 28.78
C PRO A 149 9.70 -0.24 28.93
N PRO A 150 10.58 -1.07 29.51
CA PRO A 150 12.02 -0.76 29.59
C PRO A 150 12.70 -0.65 28.22
N THR A 151 12.45 -1.59 27.30
CA THR A 151 13.03 -1.55 25.96
C THR A 151 12.45 -0.40 25.14
N ARG A 152 11.15 -0.11 25.26
CA ARG A 152 10.53 1.06 24.64
C ARG A 152 11.19 2.36 25.12
N TRP A 153 11.46 2.50 26.41
CA TRP A 153 12.16 3.66 26.96
C TRP A 153 13.57 3.79 26.38
N ALA A 154 14.34 2.69 26.37
CA ALA A 154 15.69 2.68 25.80
C ALA A 154 15.68 3.03 24.31
N LEU A 155 14.79 2.43 23.52
CA LEU A 155 14.63 2.71 22.10
C LEU A 155 14.27 4.18 21.85
N LYS A 156 13.29 4.73 22.56
CA LYS A 156 12.92 6.15 22.44
C LYS A 156 14.05 7.10 22.81
N ARG A 157 14.91 6.72 23.75
CA ARG A 157 15.95 7.59 24.29
C ARG A 157 17.28 7.53 23.51
N TRP A 158 17.53 6.42 22.81
CA TRP A 158 18.86 6.12 22.22
C TRP A 158 18.82 5.71 20.74
N VAL A 159 17.70 5.20 20.21
CA VAL A 159 17.65 4.58 18.87
C VAL A 159 16.68 5.29 17.93
N LEU A 160 15.46 5.59 18.41
CA LEU A 160 14.42 6.22 17.60
C LEU A 160 14.68 7.73 17.50
N PRO A 161 14.50 8.33 16.32
CA PRO A 161 14.55 9.77 16.19
C PRO A 161 13.46 10.42 17.04
N GLU A 162 13.79 11.55 17.68
CA GLU A 162 12.79 12.35 18.36
C GLU A 162 11.74 12.87 17.36
N PRO A 163 10.48 13.09 17.79
CA PRO A 163 9.49 13.75 16.94
C PRO A 163 10.04 15.06 16.36
N GLY A 164 10.08 15.17 15.03
CA GLY A 164 10.61 16.34 14.32
C GLY A 164 12.08 16.24 13.89
N GLN A 165 12.85 15.28 14.40
CA GLN A 165 14.20 14.95 13.91
C GLN A 165 14.11 13.98 12.71
N GLY A 166 13.51 14.43 11.62
CA GLY A 166 13.48 13.67 10.37
C GLY A 166 14.88 13.33 9.85
N PRO A 167 14.99 12.43 8.86
CA PRO A 167 16.27 12.13 8.21
C PRO A 167 16.91 13.40 7.65
N SER A 168 18.23 13.36 7.47
CA SER A 168 18.95 14.50 6.89
C SER A 168 18.39 14.84 5.50
N ARG A 169 18.49 16.10 5.09
CA ARG A 169 18.07 16.54 3.76
C ARG A 169 18.66 15.67 2.64
N LYS A 170 19.94 15.34 2.76
CA LYS A 170 20.63 14.43 1.83
C LYS A 170 19.96 13.05 1.79
N ALA A 171 19.66 12.45 2.94
CA ALA A 171 18.98 11.15 3.00
C ALA A 171 17.56 11.20 2.41
N MET A 172 16.85 12.33 2.55
CA MET A 172 15.55 12.54 1.90
C MET A 172 15.67 12.68 0.38
N GLU A 173 16.70 13.37 -0.10
CA GLU A 173 16.94 13.61 -1.53
C GLU A 173 17.46 12.37 -2.26
N GLU A 174 18.32 11.57 -1.62
CA GLU A 174 18.90 10.33 -2.16
C GLU A 174 18.00 9.10 -1.97
N GLY A 175 16.96 9.22 -1.12
CA GLY A 175 15.99 8.16 -0.91
C GLY A 175 15.16 7.88 -2.16
N ARG A 176 14.66 6.65 -2.26
CA ARG A 176 13.84 6.20 -3.39
C ARG A 176 12.93 5.06 -2.99
N PHE A 177 11.88 4.82 -3.77
CA PHE A 177 11.12 3.59 -3.67
C PHE A 177 10.50 3.21 -5.02
N THR A 178 10.28 1.92 -5.18
CA THR A 178 9.56 1.36 -6.31
C THR A 178 8.53 0.37 -5.82
N VAL A 179 7.29 0.53 -6.29
CA VAL A 179 6.18 -0.39 -6.03
C VAL A 179 5.71 -0.98 -7.35
N ARG A 180 5.40 -2.27 -7.34
CA ARG A 180 4.86 -3.00 -8.48
C ARG A 180 3.58 -3.72 -8.08
N ALA A 181 2.49 -3.47 -8.79
CA ALA A 181 1.23 -4.18 -8.65
C ALA A 181 1.02 -5.09 -9.86
N VAL A 182 0.84 -6.39 -9.63
CA VAL A 182 0.48 -7.37 -10.65
C VAL A 182 -0.98 -7.73 -10.47
N ALA A 183 -1.81 -7.46 -11.48
CA ALA A 183 -3.21 -7.85 -11.54
C ALA A 183 -3.38 -9.07 -12.47
N LEU A 184 -4.13 -10.07 -12.00
CA LEU A 184 -4.52 -11.27 -12.75
C LEU A 184 -6.02 -11.19 -13.07
N GLY A 185 -6.41 -11.42 -14.33
CA GLY A 185 -7.80 -11.40 -14.77
C GLY A 185 -8.65 -12.51 -14.14
N GLU A 186 -9.97 -12.29 -14.05
CA GLU A 186 -10.91 -13.25 -13.43
C GLU A 186 -11.04 -14.58 -14.20
N LYS A 187 -10.77 -14.56 -15.51
CA LYS A 187 -10.98 -15.70 -16.41
C LYS A 187 -9.98 -15.72 -17.54
N ALA A 188 -9.74 -16.92 -18.07
CA ALA A 188 -8.98 -17.09 -19.29
C ALA A 188 -9.70 -16.44 -20.47
N LYS A 189 -8.92 -15.90 -21.40
CA LYS A 189 -9.41 -15.50 -22.72
C LYS A 189 -9.66 -16.74 -23.59
N SER A 190 -10.16 -16.51 -24.80
CA SER A 190 -10.42 -17.57 -25.79
C SER A 190 -9.17 -18.39 -26.18
N ASP A 191 -7.97 -17.86 -25.95
CA ASP A 191 -6.69 -18.52 -26.16
C ASP A 191 -6.25 -19.39 -24.97
N GLY A 192 -7.06 -19.47 -23.90
CA GLY A 192 -6.76 -20.22 -22.68
C GLY A 192 -5.84 -19.48 -21.70
N GLN A 193 -5.34 -18.29 -22.03
CA GLN A 193 -4.45 -17.53 -21.15
C GLN A 193 -5.23 -16.59 -20.24
N ILE A 194 -4.84 -16.55 -18.97
CA ILE A 194 -5.36 -15.55 -18.02
C ILE A 194 -4.53 -14.28 -18.19
N PRO A 195 -5.14 -13.13 -18.54
CA PRO A 195 -4.38 -11.90 -18.73
C PRO A 195 -3.75 -11.43 -17.43
N LYS A 196 -2.55 -10.84 -17.56
CA LYS A 196 -1.80 -10.23 -16.48
C LYS A 196 -1.49 -8.79 -16.86
N VAL A 197 -1.74 -7.87 -15.93
CA VAL A 197 -1.44 -6.44 -16.09
C VAL A 197 -0.50 -6.03 -14.96
N VAL A 198 0.50 -5.21 -15.28
CA VAL A 198 1.48 -4.74 -14.31
C VAL A 198 1.45 -3.22 -14.27
N ALA A 199 1.22 -2.66 -13.08
CA ALA A 199 1.40 -1.24 -12.81
C ALA A 199 2.63 -1.00 -11.93
N LYS A 200 3.37 0.05 -12.23
CA LYS A 200 4.57 0.45 -11.53
C LYS A 200 4.43 1.88 -11.02
N VAL A 201 4.89 2.10 -9.78
CA VAL A 201 5.06 3.42 -9.19
C VAL A 201 6.51 3.55 -8.79
N ASP A 202 7.19 4.54 -9.35
CA ASP A 202 8.57 4.88 -9.05
C ASP A 202 8.61 6.29 -8.47
N SER A 203 9.32 6.46 -7.36
CA SER A 203 9.49 7.79 -6.77
C SER A 203 10.26 8.72 -7.69
N VAL A 204 11.18 8.18 -8.51
CA VAL A 204 12.12 8.94 -9.35
C VAL A 204 12.74 10.13 -8.60
N ASN A 205 12.17 11.34 -8.71
CA ASN A 205 12.68 12.57 -8.08
C ASN A 205 11.93 12.98 -6.80
N ALA A 206 10.92 12.20 -6.38
CA ALA A 206 10.13 12.45 -5.19
C ALA A 206 10.87 12.11 -3.89
N GLY A 207 12.05 11.48 -3.97
CA GLY A 207 12.90 11.18 -2.82
C GLY A 207 12.40 10.03 -1.95
N ASP A 208 12.77 10.08 -0.67
CA ASP A 208 12.51 9.00 0.27
C ASP A 208 10.99 8.75 0.49
N PRO A 209 10.59 7.49 0.71
CA PRO A 209 9.18 7.13 0.89
C PRO A 209 8.56 7.75 2.15
N GLY A 210 9.35 7.95 3.22
CA GLY A 210 8.85 8.31 4.54
C GLY A 210 8.55 9.80 4.73
N TYR A 211 9.26 10.67 4.03
CA TYR A 211 9.17 12.13 4.18
C TYR A 211 8.89 12.82 2.86
N LYS A 212 9.88 12.92 1.96
CA LYS A 212 9.76 13.80 0.78
C LYS A 212 8.65 13.34 -0.16
N ALA A 213 8.57 12.05 -0.47
CA ALA A 213 7.54 11.55 -1.37
C ALA A 213 6.15 11.55 -0.72
N THR A 214 6.07 11.25 0.57
CA THR A 214 4.79 11.32 1.32
C THR A 214 4.26 12.76 1.38
N ALA A 215 5.14 13.74 1.61
CA ALA A 215 4.77 15.15 1.57
C ALA A 215 4.30 15.58 0.17
N LEU A 216 5.03 15.19 -0.87
CA LEU A 216 4.65 15.46 -2.26
C LEU A 216 3.28 14.85 -2.59
N MET A 217 3.07 13.57 -2.27
CA MET A 217 1.77 12.92 -2.49
C MET A 217 0.62 13.61 -1.75
N SER A 218 0.87 14.07 -0.52
CA SER A 218 -0.13 14.79 0.29
C SER A 218 -0.47 16.16 -0.31
N VAL A 219 0.54 16.91 -0.75
CA VAL A 219 0.35 18.21 -1.41
C VAL A 219 -0.38 18.05 -2.73
N GLU A 220 0.01 17.11 -3.58
CA GLU A 220 -0.67 16.89 -4.87
C GLU A 220 -2.11 16.40 -4.69
N THR A 221 -2.38 15.60 -3.66
CA THR A 221 -3.75 15.23 -3.28
C THR A 221 -4.58 16.46 -2.92
N ALA A 222 -4.03 17.39 -2.11
CA ALA A 222 -4.71 18.63 -1.76
C ALA A 222 -4.93 19.53 -2.99
N LEU A 223 -3.96 19.59 -3.90
CA LEU A 223 -4.07 20.37 -5.14
C LEU A 223 -5.11 19.79 -6.10
N CYS A 224 -5.28 18.45 -6.20
CA CYS A 224 -6.42 17.87 -6.92
C CYS A 224 -7.75 18.44 -6.39
N CYS A 225 -7.94 18.40 -5.08
CA CYS A 225 -9.18 18.86 -4.44
C CYS A 225 -9.41 20.37 -4.63
N ALA A 226 -8.34 21.18 -4.58
CA ALA A 226 -8.44 22.63 -4.65
C ALA A 226 -8.59 23.16 -6.09
N LEU A 227 -7.88 22.56 -7.05
CA LEU A 227 -7.75 23.11 -8.40
C LEU A 227 -8.56 22.34 -9.44
N GLU A 228 -8.85 21.07 -9.20
CA GLU A 228 -9.45 20.15 -10.18
C GLU A 228 -10.74 19.51 -9.66
N ARG A 229 -11.43 20.20 -8.74
CA ARG A 229 -12.64 19.68 -8.06
C ARG A 229 -13.69 19.11 -9.00
N GLY A 230 -13.91 19.72 -10.17
CA GLY A 230 -14.88 19.24 -11.17
C GLY A 230 -14.51 17.91 -11.84
N ARG A 231 -13.29 17.40 -11.63
CA ARG A 231 -12.79 16.10 -12.11
C ARG A 231 -12.63 15.09 -10.95
N CYS A 232 -12.93 15.49 -9.73
CA CYS A 232 -12.84 14.67 -8.53
C CYS A 232 -14.24 14.30 -8.02
N ALA A 233 -14.32 13.37 -7.06
CA ALA A 233 -15.58 13.03 -6.41
C ALA A 233 -16.20 14.25 -5.70
N GLU A 234 -17.54 14.31 -5.68
CA GLU A 234 -18.31 15.47 -5.20
C GLU A 234 -18.20 15.70 -3.68
N GLY A 235 -17.88 14.65 -2.91
CA GLY A 235 -17.67 14.75 -1.46
C GLY A 235 -17.58 13.40 -0.74
N GLY A 236 -17.51 13.46 0.60
CA GLY A 236 -17.43 12.29 1.49
C GLY A 236 -16.01 11.93 1.93
N VAL A 237 -15.89 10.84 2.70
CA VAL A 237 -14.60 10.29 3.14
C VAL A 237 -14.11 9.28 2.10
N MET A 238 -13.38 9.77 1.11
CA MET A 238 -12.95 8.98 -0.05
C MET A 238 -11.51 8.47 0.09
N THR A 239 -11.20 7.38 -0.61
CA THR A 239 -9.80 7.00 -0.85
C THR A 239 -9.23 7.80 -2.02
N PRO A 240 -7.90 7.96 -2.14
CA PRO A 240 -7.32 8.66 -3.29
C PRO A 240 -7.72 8.04 -4.64
N ALA A 241 -7.82 6.71 -4.69
CA ALA A 241 -8.22 5.99 -5.90
C ALA A 241 -9.69 6.27 -6.28
N ALA A 242 -10.61 6.25 -5.31
CA ALA A 242 -12.04 6.48 -5.57
C ALA A 242 -12.38 7.97 -5.76
N GLY A 243 -11.67 8.86 -5.05
CA GLY A 243 -11.96 10.29 -5.04
C GLY A 243 -11.26 11.07 -6.15
N LEU A 244 -10.02 10.68 -6.51
CA LEU A 244 -9.16 11.47 -7.40
C LEU A 244 -8.75 10.71 -8.66
N GLY A 245 -8.60 9.38 -8.56
CA GLY A 245 -8.37 8.50 -9.71
C GLY A 245 -7.26 8.98 -10.64
N GLN A 246 -7.57 9.16 -11.93
CA GLN A 246 -6.61 9.56 -12.94
C GLN A 246 -6.02 10.96 -12.69
N VAL A 247 -6.80 11.89 -12.12
CA VAL A 247 -6.32 13.26 -11.83
C VAL A 247 -5.09 13.22 -10.95
N LEU A 248 -5.11 12.39 -9.89
CA LEU A 248 -3.95 12.25 -9.01
C LEU A 248 -2.77 11.58 -9.72
N VAL A 249 -3.02 10.60 -10.60
CA VAL A 249 -1.94 9.97 -11.38
C VAL A 249 -1.22 10.99 -12.26
N ASP A 250 -2.00 11.81 -12.98
CA ASP A 250 -1.46 12.85 -13.86
C ASP A 250 -0.63 13.87 -13.08
N ARG A 251 -1.14 14.33 -11.92
CA ARG A 251 -0.42 15.27 -11.05
C ARG A 251 0.86 14.70 -10.49
N LEU A 252 0.84 13.47 -9.98
CA LEU A 252 2.04 12.83 -9.43
C LEU A 252 3.13 12.63 -10.50
N ASN A 253 2.72 12.28 -11.72
CA ASN A 253 3.63 12.23 -12.87
C ASN A 253 4.23 13.61 -13.18
N ALA A 254 3.40 14.66 -13.20
CA ALA A 254 3.87 16.03 -13.41
C ALA A 254 4.79 16.54 -12.27
N ALA A 255 4.60 16.05 -11.04
CA ALA A 255 5.40 16.38 -9.86
C ALA A 255 6.72 15.59 -9.76
N GLY A 256 7.03 14.73 -10.75
CA GLY A 256 8.31 14.04 -10.83
C GLY A 256 8.35 12.64 -10.22
N MET A 257 7.19 12.03 -9.97
CA MET A 257 7.06 10.58 -9.82
C MET A 257 6.82 9.93 -11.19
N LYS A 258 6.91 8.60 -11.27
CA LYS A 258 6.55 7.84 -12.48
C LYS A 258 5.56 6.75 -12.13
N LEU A 259 4.30 7.00 -12.47
CA LEU A 259 3.18 6.08 -12.34
C LEU A 259 2.79 5.62 -13.74
N GLU A 260 3.01 4.35 -14.03
CA GLU A 260 2.76 3.78 -15.36
C GLU A 260 2.19 2.37 -15.29
N VAL A 261 1.53 1.94 -16.36
CA VAL A 261 1.15 0.55 -16.57
C VAL A 261 2.02 0.02 -17.70
N GLU A 262 2.69 -1.12 -17.48
CA GLU A 262 3.48 -1.79 -18.51
C GLU A 262 2.61 -2.04 -19.76
N PRO A 263 3.16 -1.95 -20.98
CA PRO A 263 2.41 -2.07 -22.22
C PRO A 263 1.69 -3.43 -22.37
#